data_AF-A0A9C7RGP9-F1
#
_entry.id   AF-A0A9C7RGP9-F1
#
_cell.length_a   1.000
_cell.length_b   1.000
_cell.length_c   1.000
_cell.angle_alpha   90.00
_cell.angle_beta   90.00
_cell.angle_gamma   90.00
#
_symmetry.space_group_name_H-M   'P 1'
#
loop_
_entity.id
_entity.type
_entity.pdbx_description
1 polymer ?
#
loop_
_entity_poly.entity_id
_entity_poly.type
_entity_poly.pdbx_seq_one_letter_code
_entity_poly.pdbx_strand_id
1 'polypeptide(L)'
;MPIKNVTDKGLSFPMIGKIRKGEKVDIGQGRSRPVDLDYFKIEFEPQFEHLAEKFFAHYPAEPKEIQVTLPFNEIERMWDAFLEAYTASRLLARSDGKPE
;
A
#
# COMPACT_ATOMS: atom_id res chain seq x y z
N MET A 1 -4.67 -21.60 3.24
CA MET A 1 -5.92 -21.66 4.02
C MET A 1 -6.06 -20.38 4.83
N PRO A 2 -7.03 -19.51 4.55
CA PRO A 2 -7.23 -18.29 5.32
C PRO A 2 -7.70 -18.64 6.75
N ILE A 3 -7.16 -17.95 7.74
CA ILE A 3 -7.55 -18.09 9.14
C ILE A 3 -8.95 -17.48 9.30
N LYS A 4 -9.97 -18.33 9.44
CA LYS A 4 -11.34 -17.91 9.79
C LYS A 4 -11.29 -17.01 11.03
N ASN A 5 -12.00 -15.88 10.98
CA ASN A 5 -12.12 -14.81 11.98
C ASN A 5 -11.05 -13.69 11.98
N VAL A 6 -10.00 -13.74 11.14
CA VAL A 6 -9.08 -12.59 10.98
C VAL A 6 -9.60 -11.64 9.90
N THR A 7 -10.13 -12.18 8.80
CA THR A 7 -10.66 -11.41 7.66
C THR A 7 -11.98 -10.69 7.97
N ASP A 8 -12.84 -11.25 8.82
CA ASP A 8 -14.14 -10.66 9.19
C ASP A 8 -14.04 -9.61 10.30
N LYS A 9 -12.89 -9.49 10.98
CA LYS A 9 -12.74 -8.60 12.15
C LYS A 9 -12.43 -7.14 11.82
N GLY A 10 -12.42 -6.75 10.54
CA GLY A 10 -12.05 -5.38 10.19
C GLY A 10 -10.68 -4.99 10.76
N LEU A 11 -9.79 -5.96 10.97
CA LEU A 11 -8.40 -5.76 11.37
C LEU A 11 -7.67 -5.23 10.15
N SER A 12 -7.91 -3.96 9.82
CA SER A 12 -6.89 -3.20 9.11
C SER A 12 -5.69 -3.14 10.05
N PHE A 13 -4.53 -3.52 9.54
CA PHE A 13 -3.31 -3.13 10.21
C PHE A 13 -3.37 -1.61 10.41
N PRO A 14 -3.04 -1.08 11.60
CA PRO A 14 -3.01 0.35 11.80
C PRO A 14 -2.08 0.97 10.75
N MET A 15 -2.69 1.67 9.81
CA MET A 15 -1.96 2.29 8.70
C MET A 15 -1.37 3.59 9.22
N ILE A 16 -0.06 3.59 9.42
CA ILE A 16 0.68 4.78 9.86
C ILE A 16 0.66 5.86 8.78
N GLY A 17 0.74 5.44 7.52
CA GLY A 17 0.77 6.33 6.37
C GLY A 17 0.81 5.57 5.05
N LYS A 18 0.97 6.32 3.97
CA LYS A 18 1.06 5.85 2.59
C LYS A 18 2.40 6.25 2.00
N ILE A 19 3.02 5.35 1.26
CA ILE A 19 4.22 5.64 0.46
C ILE A 19 3.79 5.75 -1.00
N ARG A 20 4.17 6.83 -1.68
CA ARG A 20 3.85 7.10 -3.07
C ARG A 20 5.14 7.25 -3.88
N LYS A 21 5.15 6.70 -5.09
CA LYS A 21 6.15 7.00 -6.11
C LYS A 21 5.46 7.85 -7.18
N GLY A 22 5.53 9.16 -7.00
CA GLY A 22 4.83 10.13 -7.83
C GLY A 22 3.78 10.96 -7.10
N GLU A 23 3.42 12.07 -7.73
CA GLU A 23 2.46 13.04 -7.23
C GLU A 23 1.50 13.49 -8.34
N LYS A 24 0.27 13.84 -7.96
CA LYS A 24 -0.65 14.51 -8.88
C LYS A 24 -0.36 16.00 -8.83
N VAL A 25 0.18 16.53 -9.92
CA VAL A 25 0.43 17.96 -10.07
C VAL A 25 -0.73 18.57 -10.84
N ASP A 26 -1.33 19.62 -10.27
CA ASP A 26 -2.36 20.40 -10.96
C ASP A 26 -1.75 21.23 -12.09
N ILE A 27 -2.29 21.06 -13.30
CA ILE A 27 -1.84 21.79 -14.49
C ILE A 27 -2.82 22.93 -14.83
N GLY A 28 -3.75 23.23 -13.92
CA GLY A 28 -4.84 24.19 -14.12
C GLY A 28 -6.07 23.59 -14.82
N GLN A 29 -7.18 24.33 -14.81
CA GLN A 29 -8.47 23.94 -15.38
C GLN A 29 -9.05 22.61 -14.83
N GLY A 30 -8.83 22.33 -13.55
CA GLY A 30 -9.34 21.10 -12.90
C GLY A 30 -8.70 19.81 -13.43
N ARG A 31 -7.57 19.91 -14.15
CA ARG A 31 -6.83 18.76 -14.67
C ARG A 31 -5.55 18.57 -13.85
N SER A 32 -5.36 17.35 -13.36
CA SER A 32 -4.12 16.92 -12.73
C SER A 32 -3.40 15.94 -13.65
N ARG A 33 -2.06 15.98 -13.63
CA ARG A 33 -1.21 14.98 -14.29
C ARG A 33 -0.41 14.23 -13.24
N PRO A 34 -0.31 12.90 -13.35
CA PRO A 34 0.65 12.16 -12.56
C PRO A 34 2.07 12.51 -13.04
N VAL A 35 2.88 12.97 -12.10
CA VAL A 35 4.32 13.16 -12.27
C VAL A 35 5.01 12.04 -11.50
N ASP A 36 5.92 11.33 -12.16
CA ASP A 36 6.78 10.37 -11.47
C ASP A 36 7.83 11.14 -10.67
N LEU A 37 7.97 10.81 -9.39
CA LEU A 37 8.96 11.43 -8.51
C LEU A 37 10.18 10.52 -8.44
N ASP A 38 11.37 11.12 -8.45
CA ASP A 38 12.64 10.39 -8.29
C ASP A 38 12.86 9.84 -6.87
N TYR A 39 11.98 10.20 -5.93
CA TYR A 39 12.00 9.79 -4.53
C TYR A 39 10.62 9.30 -4.07
N PHE A 40 10.61 8.55 -2.97
CA PHE A 40 9.41 8.08 -2.32
C PHE A 40 8.83 9.19 -1.43
N LYS A 41 7.60 9.62 -1.74
CA LYS A 41 6.84 10.55 -0.91
C LYS A 41 6.11 9.77 0.18
N ILE A 42 6.29 10.16 1.45
CA ILE A 42 5.57 9.59 2.58
C ILE A 42 4.47 10.55 3.02
N GLU A 43 3.24 10.04 3.10
CA GLU A 43 2.07 10.76 3.61
C GLU A 43 1.63 10.05 4.90
N PHE A 44 1.88 10.67 6.05
CA PHE A 44 1.42 10.17 7.34
C PHE A 44 -0.07 10.45 7.51
N GLU A 45 -0.79 9.55 8.16
CA GLU A 45 -2.16 9.86 8.60
C GLU A 45 -2.08 10.90 9.74
N PRO A 46 -3.06 11.82 9.88
CA PRO A 46 -2.98 12.95 10.81
C PRO A 46 -2.66 12.56 12.26
N GLN A 47 -3.21 11.43 12.71
CA GLN A 47 -3.00 10.87 14.05
C GLN A 47 -1.56 10.38 14.32
N PHE A 48 -0.74 10.22 13.27
CA PHE A 48 0.62 9.69 13.34
C PHE A 48 1.68 10.66 12.83
N GLU A 49 1.35 11.94 12.60
CA GLU A 49 2.31 12.96 12.13
C GLU A 49 3.55 13.07 13.02
N HIS A 50 3.42 12.84 14.33
CA HIS A 50 4.52 12.83 15.29
C HIS A 50 5.60 11.76 15.00
N LEU A 51 5.32 10.77 14.15
CA LEU A 51 6.29 9.76 13.74
C LEU A 51 7.19 10.21 12.58
N ALA A 52 6.88 11.33 11.93
CA ALA A 52 7.68 11.88 10.85
C ALA A 52 9.13 12.15 11.31
N GLU A 53 9.31 12.70 12.52
CA GLU A 53 10.64 12.97 13.08
C GLU A 53 11.48 11.68 13.20
N LYS A 54 10.89 10.59 13.67
CA LYS A 54 11.57 9.28 13.76
C LYS A 54 11.90 8.74 12.38
N PHE A 55 11.01 8.92 11.39
CA PHE A 55 11.28 8.47 10.03
C PHE A 55 12.45 9.23 9.41
N PHE A 56 12.45 10.56 9.49
CA PHE A 56 13.50 11.41 8.92
C PHE A 56 14.82 11.38 9.70
N ALA A 57 14.85 10.79 10.90
CA ALA A 57 16.10 10.43 11.58
C ALA A 57 16.83 9.27 10.90
N HIS A 58 16.11 8.38 10.20
CA HIS A 58 16.67 7.21 9.52
C HIS A 58 16.78 7.38 8.00
N TYR A 59 15.95 8.23 7.41
CA TYR A 59 15.88 8.46 5.97
C TYR A 59 16.11 9.94 5.64
N PRO A 60 16.77 10.25 4.50
CA PRO A 60 16.83 11.62 4.02
C PRO A 60 15.42 12.14 3.69
N ALA A 61 15.26 13.46 3.59
CA ALA A 61 13.97 14.08 3.27
C ALA A 61 13.36 13.58 1.95
N GLU A 62 14.20 13.20 0.99
CA GLU A 62 13.83 12.61 -0.30
C GLU A 62 14.43 11.20 -0.44
N PRO A 63 13.83 10.17 0.20
CA PRO A 63 14.38 8.83 0.18
C PRO A 63 14.19 8.19 -1.20
N LYS A 64 15.28 7.78 -1.84
CA LYS A 64 15.26 7.02 -3.10
C LYS A 64 15.19 5.51 -2.89
N GLU A 65 15.45 5.06 -1.67
CA GLU A 65 15.45 3.66 -1.25
C GLU A 65 14.73 3.55 0.09
N ILE A 66 13.97 2.47 0.26
CA ILE A 66 13.25 2.17 1.50
C ILE A 66 13.46 0.70 1.84
N GLN A 67 13.56 0.40 3.14
CA GLN A 67 13.58 -0.98 3.61
C GLN A 67 12.15 -1.42 3.95
N VAL A 68 11.71 -2.52 3.34
CA VAL A 68 10.38 -3.10 3.56
C VAL A 68 10.55 -4.49 4.14
N THR A 69 9.90 -4.72 5.28
CA THR A 69 9.81 -6.05 5.90
C THR A 69 8.44 -6.63 5.61
N LEU A 70 8.43 -7.79 4.94
CA LEU A 70 7.24 -8.54 4.64
C LEU A 70 6.85 -9.45 5.82
N PRO A 71 5.55 -9.67 6.11
CA PRO A 71 5.13 -10.49 7.25
C PRO A 71 5.59 -11.95 7.22
N PHE A 72 5.83 -12.52 6.05
CA PHE A 72 6.33 -13.90 5.87
C PHE A 72 7.60 -13.89 5.01
N ASN A 73 8.49 -14.85 5.26
CA ASN A 73 9.72 -15.05 4.49
C ASN A 73 9.49 -15.83 3.17
N GLU A 74 8.29 -16.39 3.01
CA GLU A 74 7.89 -17.12 1.80
C GLU A 74 7.12 -16.16 0.89
N ILE A 75 7.61 -16.02 -0.35
CA ILE A 75 7.03 -15.09 -1.32
C ILE A 75 5.57 -15.45 -1.55
N GLU A 76 5.28 -16.68 -1.92
CA GLU A 76 3.95 -17.17 -2.31
C GLU A 76 2.86 -16.84 -1.27
N ARG A 77 3.20 -16.90 0.02
CA ARG A 77 2.29 -16.58 1.13
C ARG A 77 1.94 -15.09 1.25
N MET A 78 2.74 -14.21 0.66
CA MET A 78 2.45 -12.78 0.53
C MET A 78 1.43 -12.49 -0.55
N TRP A 79 1.55 -13.17 -1.70
CA TRP A 79 0.67 -12.95 -2.85
C TRP A 79 -0.62 -13.75 -2.79
N ASP A 80 -0.70 -14.77 -1.94
CA ASP A 80 -1.90 -15.59 -1.73
C ASP A 80 -3.16 -14.76 -1.44
N ALA A 81 -3.07 -13.59 -0.80
CA ALA A 81 -4.23 -12.71 -0.55
C ALA A 81 -4.62 -11.81 -1.74
N PHE A 82 -3.80 -11.75 -2.78
CA PHE A 82 -3.95 -10.89 -3.95
C PHE A 82 -4.12 -11.67 -5.26
N LEU A 83 -4.29 -13.00 -5.19
CA LEU A 83 -4.59 -13.81 -6.36
C LEU A 83 -6.03 -13.55 -6.84
N GLU A 84 -6.15 -13.09 -8.08
CA GLU A 84 -7.41 -12.83 -8.76
C GLU A 84 -7.46 -13.68 -10.04
N ALA A 85 -8.50 -14.50 -10.16
CA ALA A 85 -8.79 -15.27 -11.37
C ALA A 85 -9.82 -14.50 -12.21
N TYR A 86 -9.58 -14.38 -13.51
CA TYR A 86 -10.45 -13.67 -14.44
C TYR A 86 -10.85 -14.57 -15.62
N THR A 87 -12.06 -14.39 -16.15
CA THR A 87 -12.38 -14.73 -17.55
C THR A 87 -12.04 -13.56 -18.46
N ALA A 88 -12.22 -13.73 -19.77
CA ALA A 88 -12.09 -12.65 -20.76
C ALA A 88 -12.94 -11.40 -20.47
N SER A 89 -13.93 -11.43 -19.55
CA SER A 89 -14.80 -10.27 -19.29
C SER A 89 -15.25 -10.09 -17.84
N ARG A 90 -14.89 -10.96 -16.90
CA ARG A 90 -15.27 -10.84 -15.48
C ARG A 90 -14.30 -11.51 -14.53
N LEU A 91 -14.21 -10.99 -13.30
CA LEU A 91 -13.55 -11.66 -12.17
C LEU A 91 -14.31 -12.95 -11.83
N LEU A 92 -13.57 -14.04 -11.62
CA LEU A 92 -14.08 -15.37 -11.28
C LEU A 92 -13.93 -15.67 -9.79
N ALA A 93 -12.77 -15.34 -9.23
CA ALA A 93 -12.46 -15.62 -7.84
C ALA A 93 -11.37 -14.67 -7.38
N ARG A 94 -11.49 -14.18 -6.16
CA ARG A 94 -10.39 -13.54 -5.44
C ARG A 94 -10.02 -14.46 -4.28
N SER A 95 -8.73 -14.54 -3.98
CA SER A 95 -8.23 -15.30 -2.83
C SER A 95 -8.43 -14.55 -1.50
N ASP A 96 -9.61 -13.94 -1.34
CA ASP A 96 -10.10 -13.30 -0.11
C ASP A 96 -10.99 -14.24 0.73
N GLY A 97 -11.20 -15.47 0.24
CA GLY A 97 -12.00 -16.49 0.91
C GLY A 97 -13.51 -16.31 0.73
N LYS A 98 -13.96 -15.41 -0.15
CA LYS A 98 -15.37 -15.28 -0.55
C LYS A 98 -15.54 -15.67 -2.01
N PRO A 99 -16.28 -16.75 -2.33
CA PRO A 99 -16.72 -16.98 -3.70
C PRO A 99 -17.77 -15.90 -4.06
N GLU A 100 -17.55 -15.17 -5.17
CA GLU A 100 -18.60 -14.40 -5.86
C GLU A 100 -19.48 -15.32 -6.71
#